data_AF-A0A7W5PH93-F1
#
_entry.id   AF-A0A7W5PH93-F1
#
_cell.length_a   1.000
_cell.length_b   1.000
_cell.length_c   1.000
_cell.angle_alpha   90.00
_cell.angle_beta   90.00
_cell.angle_gamma   90.00
#
_symmetry.space_group_name_H-M   'P 1'
#
loop_
_entity.id
_entity.type
_entity.pdbx_description
1 polymer ?
#
loop_
_entity_poly.entity_id
_entity_poly.type
_entity_poly.pdbx_seq_one_letter_code
_entity_poly.pdbx_strand_id
1 'polypeptide(L)'
;MDQPEPLDRLFATIASRRDADPASSYTASLFARGRPHIAQKLGEEAVETVIAALCDDERAIVREAADLLYHLLVLLADAGLSMNEVRAELARRSRVSGHAEKAARGAPLPPYFPLEQEPR
;
A
#
# COMPACT_ATOMS: atom_id res chain seq x y z
N MET A 1 -22.93 -18.76 7.00
CA MET A 1 -21.72 -18.93 6.17
C MET A 1 -20.85 -17.73 6.42
N ASP A 2 -19.62 -17.94 6.87
CA ASP A 2 -18.66 -16.87 7.07
C ASP A 2 -18.35 -16.26 5.70
N GLN A 3 -18.71 -14.99 5.49
CA GLN A 3 -18.40 -14.32 4.24
C GLN A 3 -16.91 -13.98 4.23
N PRO A 4 -16.20 -14.12 3.10
CA PRO A 4 -14.80 -13.73 3.03
C PRO A 4 -14.67 -12.25 3.40
N GLU A 5 -13.69 -11.96 4.26
CA GLU A 5 -13.34 -10.61 4.69
C GLU A 5 -13.27 -9.66 3.47
N PRO A 6 -13.79 -8.41 3.56
CA PRO A 6 -13.89 -7.52 2.40
C PRO A 6 -12.57 -7.33 1.64
N LEU A 7 -11.44 -7.27 2.36
CA LEU A 7 -10.12 -7.13 1.78
C LEU A 7 -9.65 -8.39 1.04
N ASP A 8 -10.02 -9.59 1.50
CA ASP A 8 -9.65 -10.84 0.84
C ASP A 8 -10.39 -11.00 -0.48
N ARG A 9 -11.69 -10.67 -0.49
CA ARG A 9 -12.50 -10.65 -1.72
C ARG A 9 -11.96 -9.62 -2.72
N LEU A 10 -11.60 -8.42 -2.23
CA LEU A 10 -11.03 -7.37 -3.05
C LEU A 10 -9.68 -7.80 -3.64
N PHE A 11 -8.78 -8.35 -2.81
CA PHE A 11 -7.47 -8.83 -3.26
C PHE A 11 -7.60 -9.94 -4.31
N ALA A 12 -8.51 -10.91 -4.11
CA ALA A 12 -8.78 -11.95 -5.11
C ALA A 12 -9.26 -11.38 -6.45
N THR A 13 -10.14 -10.37 -6.40
CA THR A 13 -10.64 -9.66 -7.60
C THR A 13 -9.54 -8.88 -8.31
N ILE A 14 -8.62 -8.27 -7.54
CA ILE A 14 -7.47 -7.56 -8.09
C ILE A 14 -6.52 -8.55 -8.78
N ALA A 15 -6.15 -9.63 -8.09
CA ALA A 15 -5.25 -10.64 -8.61
C ALA A 15 -5.80 -11.32 -9.88
N SER A 16 -7.11 -11.57 -9.96
CA SER A 16 -7.73 -12.16 -11.15
C SER A 16 -7.68 -11.26 -12.39
N ARG A 17 -7.39 -9.96 -12.23
CA ARG A 17 -7.30 -8.98 -13.33
C ARG A 17 -5.87 -8.72 -13.78
N ARG A 18 -4.89 -9.40 -13.21
CA ARG A 18 -3.45 -9.18 -13.48
C ARG A 18 -3.10 -9.27 -14.97
N ASP A 19 -3.63 -10.30 -15.64
CA ASP A 19 -3.34 -10.58 -17.05
C ASP A 19 -4.57 -10.35 -17.95
N ALA A 20 -5.57 -9.62 -17.43
CA ALA A 20 -6.77 -9.26 -18.20
C ALA A 20 -6.47 -8.15 -19.22
N ASP A 21 -7.34 -7.99 -20.22
CA ASP A 21 -7.25 -6.91 -21.20
C ASP A 21 -7.21 -5.54 -20.47
N PRO A 22 -6.19 -4.68 -20.68
CA PRO A 22 -6.09 -3.38 -20.04
C PRO A 22 -7.31 -2.47 -20.29
N ALA A 23 -8.04 -2.67 -21.38
CA ALA A 23 -9.27 -1.92 -21.67
C ALA A 23 -10.50 -2.44 -20.89
N SER A 24 -10.42 -3.65 -20.33
CA SER A 24 -11.56 -4.27 -19.64
C SER A 24 -11.78 -3.76 -18.22
N SER A 25 -10.76 -3.21 -17.56
CA SER A 25 -10.89 -2.68 -16.20
C SER A 25 -9.74 -1.74 -15.82
N TYR A 26 -10.01 -0.85 -14.85
CA TYR A 26 -8.97 0.01 -14.27
C TYR A 26 -7.82 -0.80 -13.65
N THR A 27 -8.10 -1.90 -12.95
CA THR A 27 -7.04 -2.73 -12.36
C THR A 27 -6.13 -3.34 -13.43
N ALA A 28 -6.70 -3.83 -14.53
CA ALA A 28 -5.92 -4.37 -15.64
C ALA A 28 -5.03 -3.29 -16.28
N SER A 29 -5.53 -2.06 -16.42
CA SER A 29 -4.73 -0.95 -16.95
C SER A 29 -3.58 -0.55 -16.02
N LEU A 30 -3.74 -0.66 -14.70
CA LEU A 30 -2.65 -0.46 -13.74
C LEU A 30 -1.54 -1.49 -13.94
N PHE A 31 -1.88 -2.78 -14.04
CA PHE A 31 -0.90 -3.84 -14.27
C PHE A 31 -0.18 -3.67 -15.61
N ALA A 32 -0.90 -3.30 -16.67
CA ALA A 32 -0.32 -3.04 -17.99
C ALA A 32 0.71 -1.89 -17.98
N ARG A 33 0.53 -0.91 -17.10
CA ARG A 33 1.46 0.22 -16.91
C ARG A 33 2.64 -0.11 -16.00
N GLY A 34 2.58 -1.26 -15.32
CA GLY A 34 3.67 -1.83 -14.54
C GLY A 34 3.93 -1.18 -13.18
N ARG A 35 4.83 -1.82 -12.42
CA ARG A 35 5.18 -1.46 -11.04
C ARG A 35 5.49 0.02 -10.79
N PRO A 36 6.24 0.75 -11.65
CA PRO A 36 6.52 2.15 -11.41
C PRO A 36 5.25 3.00 -11.31
N HIS A 37 4.27 2.76 -12.18
CA HIS A 37 3.02 3.49 -12.15
C HIS A 37 2.13 3.09 -10.97
N ILE A 38 2.10 1.80 -10.62
CA ILE A 38 1.38 1.30 -9.44
C ILE A 38 1.92 1.94 -8.16
N ALA A 39 3.25 1.98 -8.01
CA ALA A 39 3.91 2.60 -6.86
C ALA A 39 3.67 4.12 -6.80
N GLN A 40 3.68 4.79 -7.97
CA GLN A 40 3.31 6.19 -8.06
C GLN A 40 1.90 6.44 -7.53
N LYS A 41 0.91 5.66 -7.98
CA LYS A 41 -0.48 5.77 -7.51
C LYS A 41 -0.58 5.55 -6.00
N LEU A 42 0.07 4.51 -5.46
CA LEU A 42 0.11 4.29 -4.01
C LEU A 42 0.67 5.50 -3.25
N GLY A 43 1.72 6.12 -3.78
CA GLY A 43 2.31 7.33 -3.19
C GLY A 43 1.39 8.54 -3.24
N GLU A 44 0.64 8.71 -4.33
CA GLU A 44 -0.36 9.77 -4.49
C GLU A 44 -1.45 9.67 -3.41
N GLU A 45 -2.08 8.50 -3.27
CA GLU A 45 -3.14 8.28 -2.28
C GLU A 45 -2.63 8.47 -0.83
N ALA A 46 -1.35 8.15 -0.57
CA ALA A 46 -0.73 8.38 0.72
C ALA A 46 -0.62 9.87 1.05
N VAL A 47 -0.21 10.68 0.06
CA VAL A 47 -0.13 12.14 0.23
C VAL A 47 -1.54 12.74 0.36
N GLU A 48 -2.51 12.27 -0.44
CA GLU A 48 -3.90 12.72 -0.35
C GLU A 48 -4.52 12.39 1.01
N THR A 49 -4.24 11.20 1.56
CA THR A 49 -4.67 10.81 2.91
C THR A 49 -4.08 11.75 3.98
N VAL A 50 -2.80 12.12 3.86
CA VAL A 50 -2.15 13.08 4.77
C VAL A 50 -2.80 14.46 4.65
N ILE A 51 -3.06 14.93 3.43
CA ILE A 51 -3.71 16.23 3.20
C ILE A 51 -5.12 16.24 3.79
N ALA A 52 -5.91 15.19 3.54
CA ALA A 52 -7.27 15.06 4.10
C ALA A 52 -7.26 15.11 5.63
N ALA A 53 -6.28 14.46 6.26
CA ALA A 53 -6.10 14.52 7.71
C ALA A 53 -5.72 15.92 8.21
N LEU A 54 -4.84 16.63 7.50
CA LEU A 54 -4.46 18.01 7.85
C LEU A 54 -5.61 19.02 7.66
N CYS A 55 -6.60 18.68 6.84
CA CYS A 55 -7.79 19.49 6.61
C CYS A 55 -8.95 19.15 7.56
N ASP A 56 -8.77 18.22 8.51
CA ASP A 56 -9.82 17.72 9.40
C ASP A 56 -11.09 17.23 8.65
N ASP A 57 -10.93 16.72 7.42
CA ASP A 57 -12.04 16.20 6.62
C ASP A 57 -12.16 14.67 6.79
N GLU A 58 -12.94 14.24 7.77
CA GLU A 58 -13.16 12.83 8.09
C GLU A 58 -13.64 12.00 6.89
N ARG A 59 -14.46 12.59 6.01
CA ARG A 59 -15.00 11.88 4.85
C ARG A 59 -13.92 11.67 3.79
N ALA A 60 -13.11 12.71 3.56
CA ALA A 60 -11.95 12.60 2.69
C ALA A 60 -10.95 11.58 3.25
N ILE A 61 -10.67 11.58 4.55
CA ILE A 61 -9.76 10.60 5.18
C ILE A 61 -10.22 9.17 4.89
N VAL A 62 -11.51 8.85 5.08
CA VAL A 62 -12.04 7.51 4.82
C VAL A 62 -11.91 7.13 3.35
N ARG A 63 -12.15 8.08 2.43
CA ARG A 63 -12.03 7.86 0.98
C ARG A 63 -10.58 7.59 0.58
N GLU A 64 -9.66 8.50 0.92
CA GLU A 64 -8.24 8.35 0.54
C GLU A 64 -7.60 7.13 1.22
N ALA A 65 -7.99 6.80 2.44
CA ALA A 65 -7.53 5.57 3.10
C ALA A 65 -8.01 4.31 2.37
N ALA A 66 -9.22 4.32 1.81
CA ALA A 66 -9.72 3.20 1.01
C ALA A 66 -8.96 3.07 -0.31
N ASP A 67 -8.65 4.19 -0.98
CA ASP A 67 -7.87 4.20 -2.22
C ASP A 67 -6.41 3.82 -1.97
N LEU A 68 -5.82 4.27 -0.86
CA LEU A 68 -4.50 3.83 -0.38
C LEU A 68 -4.46 2.31 -0.18
N LEU A 69 -5.45 1.74 0.52
CA LEU A 69 -5.54 0.30 0.72
C LEU A 69 -5.71 -0.43 -0.61
N TYR A 70 -6.56 0.07 -1.52
CA TYR A 70 -6.74 -0.50 -2.84
C TYR A 70 -5.42 -0.56 -3.62
N HIS A 71 -4.70 0.56 -3.71
CA HIS A 71 -3.42 0.63 -4.42
C HIS A 71 -2.32 -0.20 -3.75
N LEU A 72 -2.36 -0.35 -2.43
CA LEU A 72 -1.48 -1.29 -1.71
C LEU A 72 -1.76 -2.73 -2.12
N LEU A 73 -3.03 -3.14 -2.21
CA LEU A 73 -3.41 -4.48 -2.67
C LEU A 73 -2.98 -4.75 -4.12
N VAL A 74 -3.10 -3.75 -5.01
CA VAL A 74 -2.58 -3.84 -6.39
C VAL A 74 -1.07 -4.03 -6.40
N LEU A 75 -0.32 -3.27 -5.60
CA LEU A 75 1.13 -3.41 -5.49
C LEU A 75 1.53 -4.80 -4.98
N LEU A 76 0.85 -5.32 -3.96
CA LEU A 76 1.12 -6.67 -3.44
C LEU A 76 0.87 -7.73 -4.50
N ALA A 77 -0.23 -7.65 -5.24
CA ALA A 77 -0.55 -8.57 -6.33
C ALA A 77 0.49 -8.49 -7.47
N ASP A 78 0.93 -7.28 -7.84
CA ASP A 78 2.01 -7.09 -8.83
C ASP A 78 3.33 -7.70 -8.36
N ALA A 79 3.63 -7.58 -7.05
CA ALA A 79 4.81 -8.15 -6.40
C ALA A 79 4.74 -9.68 -6.19
N GLY A 80 3.60 -10.31 -6.45
CA GLY A 80 3.40 -11.74 -6.20
C GLY A 80 3.31 -12.08 -4.71
N LEU A 81 2.98 -11.10 -3.87
CA LEU A 81 2.86 -11.25 -2.41
C LEU A 81 1.41 -11.48 -2.01
N SER A 82 1.20 -12.28 -0.97
CA SER A 82 -0.13 -12.62 -0.45
C SER A 82 -0.54 -11.76 0.74
N MET A 83 -1.85 -11.59 0.93
CA MET A 83 -2.41 -10.97 2.14
C MET A 83 -2.07 -11.75 3.42
N ASN A 84 -1.77 -13.05 3.32
CA ASN A 84 -1.36 -13.85 4.47
C ASN A 84 0.04 -13.47 4.97
N GLU A 85 0.96 -13.12 4.07
CA GLU A 85 2.27 -12.61 4.46
C GLU A 85 2.16 -11.27 5.19
N VAL A 86 1.32 -10.35 4.69
CA VAL A 86 1.05 -9.07 5.36
C VAL A 86 0.41 -9.28 6.73
N ARG A 87 -0.58 -10.18 6.84
CA ARG A 87 -1.21 -10.52 8.13
C ARG A 87 -0.23 -11.15 9.11
N ALA A 88 0.65 -12.04 8.65
CA ALA A 88 1.68 -12.63 9.49
C ALA A 88 2.62 -11.55 10.05
N GLU A 89 3.03 -10.59 9.22
CA GLU A 89 3.85 -9.45 9.67
C GLU A 89 3.09 -8.54 10.65
N LEU A 90 1.81 -8.23 10.40
CA LEU A 90 0.98 -7.47 11.33
C LEU A 90 0.83 -8.20 12.67
N ALA A 91 0.56 -9.51 12.66
CA ALA A 91 0.46 -10.31 13.88
C ALA A 91 1.78 -10.36 14.65
N ARG A 92 2.92 -10.42 13.96
CA ARG A 92 4.25 -10.30 14.56
C ARG A 92 4.42 -8.94 15.25
N ARG A 93 4.03 -7.84 14.59
CA ARG A 93 4.08 -6.48 15.17
C ARG A 93 3.14 -6.31 16.35
N SER A 94 1.93 -6.86 16.33
CA SER A 94 0.98 -6.72 17.45
C SER A 94 1.45 -7.43 18.73
N ARG A 95 2.32 -8.45 18.62
CA ARG A 95 2.92 -9.15 19.78
C ARG A 95 4.09 -8.39 20.40
N VAL A 96 4.64 -7.41 19.70
CA VAL A 96 5.73 -6.54 20.17
C VAL A 96 5.11 -5.17 20.36
N SER A 97 4.83 -4.73 21.60
CA SER A 97 4.27 -3.39 21.80
C SER A 97 5.16 -2.37 21.08
N GLY A 98 4.56 -1.45 20.30
CA GLY A 98 5.31 -0.56 19.40
C GLY A 98 6.37 0.31 20.10
N HIS A 99 6.29 0.43 21.43
CA HIS A 99 7.30 1.06 22.28
C HIS A 99 8.59 0.22 22.41
N ALA A 100 8.49 -1.12 22.50
CA ALA A 100 9.65 -2.01 22.57
C ALA A 100 10.41 -2.07 21.25
N GLU A 101 9.71 -2.06 20.11
CA GLU A 101 10.34 -2.05 18.77
C GLU A 101 11.02 -0.70 18.46
N LYS A 102 10.41 0.44 18.84
CA LYS A 102 11.05 1.78 18.75
C LYS A 102 12.30 1.89 19.61
N ALA A 103 12.29 1.31 20.81
CA ALA A 103 13.46 1.30 21.70
C ALA A 103 14.58 0.39 21.18
N ALA A 104 14.23 -0.73 20.54
CA ALA A 104 15.19 -1.67 19.96
C ALA A 104 15.83 -1.19 18.64
N ARG A 105 15.15 -0.32 17.88
CA ARG A 105 15.64 0.21 16.59
C ARG A 105 16.74 1.28 16.69
N GLY A 106 17.14 1.69 17.89
CA GLY A 106 18.37 2.45 18.16
C GLY A 106 18.71 3.51 17.11
N ALA A 107 18.15 4.71 17.30
CA ALA A 107 18.30 5.94 16.51
C ALA A 107 17.31 6.13 15.34
N PRO A 108 16.77 7.36 15.17
CA PRO A 108 16.02 7.71 13.97
C PRO A 108 16.92 7.55 12.74
N LEU A 109 16.33 7.23 11.59
CA LEU A 109 17.02 7.36 10.31
C LEU A 109 17.66 8.76 10.25
N PRO A 110 18.91 8.89 9.79
CA PRO A 110 19.54 10.20 9.64
C PRO A 110 18.63 11.09 8.78
N PRO A 111 18.49 12.38 9.11
CA PRO A 111 17.72 13.28 8.28
C PRO A 111 18.46 13.39 6.95
N TYR A 112 17.75 13.02 5.88
CA TYR A 112 18.17 13.10 4.47
C TYR A 112 19.13 12.02 3.97
N PHE A 113 18.68 11.30 2.95
CA PHE A 113 19.52 10.50 2.06
C PHE A 113 20.10 11.47 1.01
N PRO A 114 21.42 11.72 0.94
CA PRO A 114 21.97 12.50 -0.15
C PRO A 114 21.74 11.73 -1.45
N LEU A 115 21.11 12.38 -2.44
CA LEU A 115 21.34 11.99 -3.83
C LEU A 115 22.84 12.17 -4.05
N GLU A 116 23.58 11.07 -4.16
CA GLU A 116 24.95 11.10 -4.65
C GLU A 116 24.90 11.78 -6.02
N GLN A 117 25.29 13.06 -6.04
CA GLN A 117 25.71 13.70 -7.26
C GLN A 117 27.08 13.11 -7.57
N GLU A 118 27.13 12.18 -8.50
CA GLU A 118 28.38 11.80 -9.16
C GLU A 118 28.71 12.89 -10.21
N PRO A 119 29.80 13.67 -10.07
CA PRO A 119 30.42 14.39 -11.18
C PRO A 119 31.26 13.40 -12.01
N ARG A 120 31.38 13.46 -13.34
CA ARG A 120 31.16 14.50 -14.35
C ARG A 120 30.87 13.82 -15.68
#